data_AF-A0A8F1MCS3-F1
#
_entry.id   AF-A0A8F1MCS3-F1
#
_cell.length_a   1.000
_cell.length_b   1.000
_cell.length_c   1.000
_cell.angle_alpha   90.00
_cell.angle_beta   90.00
_cell.angle_gamma   90.00
#
_symmetry.space_group_name_H-M   'P 1'
#
loop_
_entity.id
_entity.type
_entity.pdbx_description
1 polymer ?
#
loop_
_entity_poly.entity_id
_entity_poly.type
_entity_poly.pdbx_seq_one_letter_code
_entity_poly.pdbx_strand_id
1 'polypeptide(L)' 'MAADILLYGATYVPVGDDQTQHLEFTRDIAERMNRKFGDLFIVPKPVAQQHQFFGNDQGLRIKDLVEPDQKDE' A
#
# COMPACT_ATOMS: atom_id res chain seq x y z
N MET A 1 1.45 10.09 -1.95
CA MET A 1 1.64 8.63 -1.84
C MET A 1 1.90 7.99 -3.20
N ALA A 2 0.95 7.98 -4.15
CA ALA A 2 1.15 7.28 -5.42
C ALA A 2 2.40 7.76 -6.19
N ALA A 3 2.57 9.08 -6.35
CA ALA A 3 3.75 9.64 -7.02
C ALA A 3 5.06 9.25 -6.32
N ASP A 4 5.08 9.28 -4.98
CA ASP A 4 6.26 8.93 -4.18
C ASP A 4 6.65 7.46 -4.38
N ILE A 5 5.67 6.55 -4.41
CA ILE A 5 5.91 5.13 -4.65
C ILE A 5 6.38 4.87 -6.09
N LEU A 6 5.68 5.45 -7.06
CA LEU A 6 5.90 5.17 -8.49
C LEU A 6 7.20 5.81 -9.01
N LEU A 7 7.61 6.95 -8.47
CA LEU A 7 8.85 7.62 -8.85
C LEU A 7 10.09 6.75 -8.59
N TYR A 8 10.10 6.00 -7.48
CA TYR A 8 11.20 5.12 -7.12
C TYR A 8 11.03 3.67 -7.61
N GLY A 9 9.91 3.35 -8.28
CA GLY A 9 9.65 1.99 -8.80
C GLY A 9 9.56 0.93 -7.71
N ALA A 10 9.06 1.28 -6.52
CA ALA A 10 9.03 0.36 -5.38
C ALA A 10 8.06 -0.81 -5.62
N THR A 11 8.56 -2.04 -5.48
CA THR A 11 7.76 -3.27 -5.60
C THR A 11 7.05 -3.61 -4.29
N TYR A 12 7.74 -3.40 -3.17
CA TYR A 12 7.23 -3.60 -1.82
C TYR A 12 7.17 -2.28 -1.08
N VAL A 13 6.03 -1.99 -0.46
CA VAL A 13 5.76 -0.74 0.26
C VAL A 13 5.15 -1.12 1.61
N PRO A 14 5.85 -0.86 2.73
CA PRO A 14 5.29 -1.11 4.04
C PRO A 14 4.15 -0.11 4.28
N VAL A 15 2.94 -0.63 4.47
CA VAL A 15 1.74 0.15 4.75
C VAL A 15 1.01 -0.46 5.93
N GLY A 16 0.44 0.36 6.80
CA GLY A 16 -0.50 -0.09 7.83
C GLY A 16 -1.90 -0.34 7.24
N ASP A 17 -2.79 -0.95 8.03
CA ASP A 17 -4.14 -1.32 7.57
C ASP A 17 -4.93 -0.13 7.00
N ASP A 18 -4.81 1.04 7.62
CA ASP A 18 -5.49 2.28 7.20
C ASP A 18 -5.03 2.79 5.82
N GLN A 19 -3.87 2.33 5.34
CA GLN A 19 -3.23 2.80 4.11
C GLN A 19 -3.33 1.79 2.96
N THR A 20 -3.97 0.64 3.20
CA THR A 20 -4.18 -0.42 2.20
C THR A 20 -4.94 0.09 0.98
N GLN A 21 -5.97 0.92 1.19
CA GLN A 21 -6.74 1.52 0.10
C GLN A 21 -5.89 2.47 -0.77
N HIS A 22 -4.97 3.24 -0.18
CA HIS A 22 -4.07 4.11 -0.93
C HIS A 22 -3.07 3.31 -1.78
N LEU A 23 -2.62 2.15 -1.29
CA LEU A 23 -1.75 1.26 -2.04
C LEU A 23 -2.49 0.66 -3.25
N GLU A 24 -3.74 0.22 -3.08
CA GLU A 24 -4.55 -0.29 -4.20
C GLU A 24 -4.85 0.81 -5.23
N PHE A 25 -5.17 2.04 -4.78
CA PHE A 25 -5.32 3.16 -5.70
C PHE A 25 -4.03 3.50 -6.47
N THR A 26 -2.87 3.36 -5.81
CA THR A 26 -1.56 3.53 -6.46
C THR A 26 -1.34 2.47 -7.55
N ARG A 27 -1.71 1.22 -7.28
CA ARG A 27 -1.65 0.12 -8.27
C ARG A 27 -2.55 0.40 -9.48
N ASP A 28 -3.79 0.84 -9.25
CA ASP A 28 -4.73 1.19 -10.33
C ASP A 28 -4.19 2.31 -11.23
N ILE A 29 -3.56 3.34 -10.62
CA ILE A 29 -2.90 4.41 -11.37
C ILE A 29 -1.76 3.85 -12.22
N ALA A 30 -0.88 3.03 -11.62
CA ALA A 30 0.26 2.44 -12.33
C ALA A 30 -0.21 1.60 -13.53
N GLU A 31 -1.19 0.72 -13.33
CA GLU A 31 -1.74 -0.12 -14.39
C GLU A 31 -2.47 0.69 -15.48
N ARG A 32 -3.19 1.75 -15.11
CA ARG A 32 -3.84 2.66 -16.09
C ARG A 32 -2.82 3.43 -16.90
N MET A 33 -1.78 3.97 -16.25
CA MET A 33 -0.71 4.69 -16.93
C MET A 33 0.05 3.74 -17.85
N ASN A 34 0.35 2.53 -17.40
CA ASN A 34 1.07 1.57 -18.23
C ASN A 34 0.25 1.15 -19.47
N ARG A 35 -1.06 0.93 -19.30
CA ARG A 35 -1.96 0.65 -20.44
C ARG A 35 -2.00 1.79 -21.46
N LYS A 36 -1.89 3.04 -21.01
CA LYS A 36 -2.00 4.22 -21.87
C LYS A 36 -0.68 4.60 -22.53
N PHE A 37 0.44 4.41 -21.84
CA PHE A 37 1.75 4.94 -22.23
C PHE A 37 2.83 3.88 -22.47
N GLY A 38 2.49 2.59 -22.34
CA GLY A 38 3.47 1.50 -22.36
C GLY A 38 4.06 1.25 -20.97
N ASP A 39 5.13 0.46 -20.88
CA ASP A 39 5.65 0.01 -19.58
C ASP A 39 6.42 1.13 -18.84
N LEU A 40 5.66 2.01 -18.15
CA LEU A 40 6.17 3.25 -17.55
C LEU A 40 6.52 3.09 -16.07
N PHE A 41 5.67 2.42 -15.30
CA PHE A 41 5.81 2.26 -13.86
C PHE A 41 5.90 0.79 -13.45
N ILE A 42 6.68 0.51 -12.41
CA ILE A 42 6.60 -0.77 -11.70
C ILE A 42 5.32 -0.77 -10.87
N VAL A 43 4.45 -1.75 -11.09
CA VAL A 43 3.22 -1.91 -10.30
C VAL A 43 3.58 -2.52 -8.94
N PRO A 44 3.33 -1.82 -7.81
CA PRO A 44 3.59 -2.36 -6.48
C PRO A 44 2.81 -3.64 -6.23
N LYS A 45 3.29 -4.58 -5.40
CA LYS A 45 2.55 -5.82 -5.11
C LYS A 45 1.23 -5.55 -4.34
N PRO A 46 0.21 -6.42 -4.47
CA PRO A 46 -1.04 -6.30 -3.70
C PRO A 46 -0.80 -6.38 -2.19
N VAL A 47 -1.69 -5.79 -1.39
CA VAL A 47 -1.59 -5.74 0.08
C VAL A 47 -1.27 -7.11 0.71
N ALA A 48 -1.94 -8.17 0.27
CA ALA A 48 -1.71 -9.52 0.80
C ALA A 48 -0.25 -9.98 0.60
N GLN A 49 0.37 -9.65 -0.54
CA GLN A 49 1.77 -9.97 -0.81
C GLN A 49 2.73 -9.05 -0.05
N GLN A 50 2.33 -7.82 0.26
CA GLN A 50 3.08 -6.94 1.15
C GLN A 50 3.18 -7.56 2.55
N HIS A 51 2.02 -7.94 3.12
CA HIS A 51 1.93 -8.52 4.46
C HIS A 51 2.78 -9.79 4.59
N GLN A 52 2.68 -10.69 3.60
CA GLN A 52 3.51 -11.89 3.53
C GLN A 52 5.02 -11.59 3.49
N PHE A 53 5.43 -10.57 2.73
CA PHE A 53 6.85 -10.20 2.60
C PHE A 53 7.42 -9.60 3.89
N PHE A 54 6.65 -8.79 4.59
CA PHE A 54 7.08 -8.14 5.84
C PHE A 54 6.90 -9.02 7.09
N GLY A 55 6.41 -10.26 6.95
CA GLY A 55 6.29 -11.21 8.05
C GLY A 55 5.18 -10.91 9.06
N ASN A 56 4.21 -10.06 8.68
CA ASN A 56 3.07 -9.72 9.52
C ASN A 56 1.80 -10.24 8.84
N ASP A 57 1.14 -11.25 9.43
CA ASP A 57 -0.13 -11.78 8.90
C ASP A 57 -1.29 -10.78 8.99
N GLN A 58 -1.13 -9.68 9.75
CA GLN A 58 -2.04 -8.54 9.82
C GLN A 58 -1.26 -7.23 9.78
N GLY A 59 -1.80 -6.19 9.13
CA GLY A 59 -1.19 -4.87 9.18
C GLY A 59 -1.17 -4.34 10.61
N LEU A 60 -0.09 -3.65 10.98
CA LEU A 60 0.02 -3.05 12.30
C LEU A 60 -1.05 -1.95 12.45
N ARG A 61 -2.06 -2.21 13.28
CA ARG A 61 -3.08 -1.22 13.68
C ARG A 61 -2.96 -0.96 15.18
N ILE A 62 -2.47 0.23 15.52
CA ILE A 62 -2.43 0.71 16.90
C ILE A 62 -3.83 1.19 17.28
N LYS A 63 -4.29 0.76 18.46
CA LYS A 63 -5.63 1.00 18.99
C LYS A 63 -5.56 2.01 20.13
N ASP A 64 -6.64 2.75 20.32
CA ASP A 64 -6.77 3.71 21.41
C ASP A 64 -6.77 2.98 22.77
N LEU A 65 -6.09 3.57 23.76
CA LEU A 65 -5.92 2.98 25.10
C LEU A 65 -7.18 3.06 25.97
N VAL A 66 -8.07 4.01 25.68
CA VAL A 66 -9.34 4.26 26.39
C VAL A 66 -10.50 3.56 25.68
N GLU A 67 -10.52 3.59 24.34
CA GLU A 67 -11.54 2.97 23.49
C GLU A 67 -10.89 1.93 22.54
N PRO A 68 -10.69 0.67 22.98
CA PRO A 68 -9.89 -0.33 22.27
C PRO A 68 -10.49 -0.85 20.95
N ASP A 69 -11.69 -0.41 20.60
CA ASP A 69 -12.33 -0.59 19.28
C ASP A 69 -11.96 0.52 18.29
N GLN A 70 -11.47 1.65 18.79
CA GLN A 70 -11.07 2.80 18.00
C GLN A 70 -9.55 2.86 17.82
N LYS A 71 -9.15 3.69 16.87
CA LYS A 71 -7.75 3.94 16.53
C LYS A 71 -7.20 5.02 17.47
N ASP A 72 -5.96 4.84 17.93
CA ASP A 72 -5.22 5.87 18.67
C ASP A 72 -4.96 7.07 17.74
N GLU A 73 -5.47 8.26 18.09
CA GLU A 73 -5.16 9.54 17.42
C GLU A 73 -3.89 10.19 17.95
#